data_AF-A0A941RM85-F1
#
_entry.id   AF-A0A941RM85-F1
#
_cell.length_a   1.000
_cell.length_b   1.000
_cell.length_c   1.000
_cell.angle_alpha   90.00
_cell.angle_beta   90.00
_cell.angle_gamma   90.00
#
_symmetry.space_group_name_H-M   'P 1'
#
loop_
_entity.id
_entity.type
_entity.pdbx_description
1 polymer ?
#
loop_
_entity_poly.entity_id
_entity_poly.type
_entity_poly.pdbx_seq_one_letter_code
_entity_poly.pdbx_strand_id
1 'polypeptide(L)'
;MGLRVAYLRMTSPFRNQGISMPALVLALVCLIVPMAPPRAIAMSTIDFLTSLSDSEIEAFQVWKSARQSFEEKLDAYWDAVEQKRTLRKRKRAKDIPFSANDYVMSFPPRYQGPSLSGALASKYGRFLNAQRESNPSPSRELATIPDYLAAAKRVYNFTPERVSEKEFKLRYAAEAQALGLSKAQVVRVYALETGGVGTYDTQAGIHPIKKTGRAISSAIGYGQLLDANSINELARSGQTFIRLLTARYHDPRNSPARKALLRHKLAVLKKMYANVKHQPFEWHVQQAYAKTQAGMGIHTLNIDGDIGPMLQAMKLKTLQDLAAKN
;
A
#
# COMPACT_ATOMS: atom_id res chain seq x y z
N MET A 1 25.17 33.22 -36.91
CA MET A 1 25.69 33.20 -38.29
C MET A 1 25.38 31.82 -38.87
N GLY A 2 24.60 31.77 -39.96
CA GLY A 2 24.15 30.57 -40.70
C GLY A 2 22.87 29.91 -40.14
N LEU A 3 21.80 29.61 -40.88
CA LEU A 3 21.32 29.80 -42.27
C LEU A 3 19.76 29.66 -42.16
N ARG A 4 18.90 30.53 -42.74
CA ARG A 4 18.29 30.43 -44.10
C ARG A 4 17.59 29.05 -44.34
N VAL A 5 16.33 28.85 -44.74
CA VAL A 5 15.42 29.48 -45.74
C VAL A 5 14.00 28.86 -45.55
N ALA A 6 12.94 29.64 -45.29
CA ALA A 6 11.71 29.89 -46.08
C ALA A 6 11.23 28.87 -47.14
N TYR A 7 9.91 28.58 -47.18
CA TYR A 7 8.97 28.68 -48.33
C TYR A 7 7.63 28.02 -47.90
N LEU A 8 6.56 28.79 -47.64
CA LEU A 8 5.51 29.25 -48.57
C LEU A 8 4.57 28.15 -49.10
N ARG A 9 3.29 28.22 -48.69
CA ARG A 9 2.16 28.22 -49.64
C ARG A 9 0.88 28.75 -48.99
N MET A 10 0.40 29.86 -49.55
CA MET A 10 -0.96 30.40 -49.43
C MET A 10 -1.93 29.55 -50.25
N THR A 11 -3.18 29.44 -49.79
CA THR A 11 -4.38 29.62 -50.62
C THR A 11 -5.54 30.11 -49.75
N SER A 12 -5.92 31.36 -49.96
CA SER A 12 -7.24 31.95 -49.69
C SER A 12 -8.26 31.46 -50.75
N PRO A 13 -9.59 31.64 -50.60
CA PRO A 13 -10.22 32.94 -50.93
C PRO A 13 -11.45 33.38 -50.08
N PHE A 14 -11.62 34.71 -50.00
CA PHE A 14 -12.84 35.53 -50.04
C PHE A 14 -14.14 35.11 -49.31
N ARG A 15 -14.77 36.02 -48.54
CA ARG A 15 -15.69 37.06 -49.07
C ARG A 15 -16.32 37.94 -47.96
N ASN A 16 -16.46 39.22 -48.31
CA ASN A 16 -16.99 40.38 -47.59
C ASN A 16 -18.41 40.27 -47.02
N GLN A 17 -18.68 41.12 -46.02
CA GLN A 17 -19.76 42.13 -45.88
C GLN A 17 -20.10 42.24 -44.38
N GLY A 18 -19.96 43.37 -43.68
CA GLY A 18 -20.56 44.69 -43.90
C GLY A 18 -21.60 44.94 -42.78
N ILE A 19 -21.78 46.20 -42.34
CA ILE A 19 -22.66 46.73 -41.27
C ILE A 19 -21.90 46.84 -39.91
N SER A 20 -21.45 48.00 -39.39
CA SER A 20 -21.96 49.38 -39.20
C SER A 20 -22.39 49.64 -37.74
N MET A 21 -21.66 50.56 -37.09
CA MET A 21 -22.10 51.50 -36.02
C MET A 21 -22.32 50.94 -34.59
N PRO A 22 -22.27 51.78 -33.52
CA PRO A 22 -21.04 52.13 -32.83
C PRO A 22 -21.10 51.79 -31.32
N ALA A 23 -19.97 51.98 -30.66
CA ALA A 23 -19.73 51.74 -29.25
C ALA A 23 -20.72 52.45 -28.30
N LEU A 24 -21.38 51.67 -27.44
CA LEU A 24 -21.52 51.97 -26.01
C LEU A 24 -21.95 50.70 -25.26
N VAL A 25 -21.01 49.96 -24.66
CA VAL A 25 -21.35 49.01 -23.58
C VAL A 25 -20.36 49.19 -22.44
N LEU A 26 -20.93 49.63 -21.33
CA LEU A 26 -20.39 49.75 -19.99
C LEU A 26 -19.46 48.58 -19.64
N ALA A 27 -18.21 48.88 -19.28
CA ALA A 27 -17.30 47.92 -18.69
C ALA A 27 -17.77 47.56 -17.27
N LEU A 28 -18.55 46.47 -17.14
CA LEU A 28 -18.80 45.83 -15.85
C LEU A 28 -17.69 44.79 -15.63
N VAL A 29 -16.59 45.22 -15.02
CA VAL A 29 -15.59 44.29 -14.47
C VAL A 29 -16.20 43.64 -13.23
N CYS A 30 -16.84 42.48 -13.41
CA CYS A 30 -17.16 41.60 -12.30
C CYS A 30 -15.84 41.06 -11.73
N LEU A 31 -15.36 41.71 -10.67
CA LEU A 31 -14.41 41.12 -9.73
C LEU A 31 -15.08 39.90 -9.10
N ILE A 32 -14.88 38.74 -9.71
CA ILE A 32 -15.18 37.46 -9.07
C ILE A 32 -14.11 37.29 -7.99
N VAL A 33 -14.37 37.84 -6.81
CA VAL A 33 -13.67 37.44 -5.60
C VAL A 33 -13.99 35.96 -5.41
N PRO A 34 -13.01 35.04 -5.41
CA PRO A 34 -13.30 33.67 -5.06
C PRO A 34 -13.77 33.68 -3.61
N MET A 35 -15.08 33.55 -3.39
CA MET A 35 -15.61 33.20 -2.08
C MET A 35 -14.97 31.87 -1.72
N ALA A 36 -13.97 31.93 -0.85
CA ALA A 36 -13.51 30.73 -0.17
C ALA A 36 -14.76 30.05 0.41
N PRO A 37 -14.93 28.72 0.22
CA PRO A 37 -16.05 28.03 0.83
C PRO A 37 -16.05 28.36 2.33
N PRO A 38 -17.22 28.62 2.95
CA PRO A 38 -17.27 28.90 4.38
C PRO A 38 -16.51 27.79 5.08
N ARG A 39 -15.45 28.14 5.82
CA ARG A 39 -14.77 27.20 6.69
C ARG A 39 -15.86 26.63 7.59
N ALA A 40 -16.14 25.35 7.46
CA ALA A 40 -17.04 24.67 8.38
C ALA A 40 -16.50 24.91 9.79
N ILE A 41 -17.18 25.75 10.55
CA ILE A 41 -16.83 26.01 11.94
C ILE A 41 -17.01 24.66 12.62
N ALA A 42 -15.93 24.12 13.17
CA ALA A 42 -15.98 22.88 13.93
C ALA A 42 -17.08 23.03 14.98
N MET A 43 -18.11 22.17 14.96
CA MET A 43 -19.04 22.11 16.07
C MET A 43 -18.21 21.89 17.33
N SER A 44 -18.22 22.86 18.23
CA SER A 44 -17.49 22.73 19.48
C SER A 44 -18.19 21.69 20.35
N THR A 45 -17.48 21.13 21.32
CA THR A 45 -18.10 20.24 22.32
C THR A 45 -19.25 20.94 23.04
N ILE A 46 -19.16 22.26 23.22
CA ILE A 46 -20.21 23.08 23.82
C ILE A 46 -21.45 23.11 22.91
N ASP A 47 -21.28 23.34 21.61
CA ASP A 47 -22.39 23.35 20.64
C ASP A 47 -23.09 21.98 20.57
N PHE A 48 -22.32 20.90 20.63
CA PHE A 48 -22.88 19.56 20.68
C PHE A 48 -23.71 19.35 21.95
N LEU A 49 -23.17 19.63 23.13
CA LEU A 49 -23.88 19.45 24.39
C LEU A 49 -25.13 20.35 24.49
N THR A 50 -25.06 21.57 23.95
CA THR A 50 -26.20 22.50 23.91
C THR A 50 -27.31 22.04 22.95
N SER A 51 -27.00 21.15 22.00
CA SER A 51 -27.98 20.56 21.07
C SER A 51 -28.76 19.36 21.65
N LEU A 52 -28.44 18.96 22.86
CA LEU A 52 -29.04 17.81 23.56
C LEU A 52 -30.09 18.28 24.57
N SER A 53 -31.16 17.52 24.75
CA SER A 53 -32.06 17.67 25.90
C SER A 53 -31.38 17.17 27.18
N ASP A 54 -31.89 17.56 28.35
CA ASP A 54 -31.35 17.09 29.65
C ASP A 54 -31.29 15.56 29.75
N SER A 55 -32.32 14.87 29.26
CA SER A 55 -32.35 13.40 29.19
C SER A 55 -31.32 12.80 28.21
N GLU A 56 -31.03 13.49 27.11
CA GLU A 56 -29.99 13.08 26.16
C GLU A 56 -28.59 13.31 26.74
N ILE A 57 -28.39 14.38 27.51
CA ILE A 57 -27.14 14.66 28.23
C ILE A 57 -26.87 13.56 29.25
N GLU A 58 -27.86 13.21 30.07
CA GLU A 58 -27.72 12.13 31.07
C GLU A 58 -27.40 10.79 30.39
N ALA A 59 -28.17 10.40 29.37
CA ALA A 59 -27.92 9.17 28.61
C ALA A 59 -26.52 9.16 27.96
N PHE A 60 -26.06 10.30 27.44
CA PHE A 60 -24.73 10.43 26.86
C PHE A 60 -23.62 10.32 27.92
N GLN A 61 -23.79 10.89 29.11
CA GLN A 61 -22.82 10.79 30.21
C GLN A 61 -22.68 9.35 30.72
N VAL A 62 -23.81 8.66 30.90
CA VAL A 62 -23.80 7.24 31.31
C VAL A 62 -23.12 6.39 30.24
N TRP A 63 -23.46 6.58 28.96
CA TRP A 63 -22.80 5.92 27.84
C TRP A 63 -21.30 6.19 27.80
N LYS A 64 -20.88 7.46 27.91
CA LYS A 64 -19.48 7.86 27.81
C LYS A 64 -18.65 7.28 28.95
N SER A 65 -19.17 7.27 30.17
CA SER A 65 -18.49 6.70 31.34
C SER A 65 -18.32 5.18 31.20
N ALA A 66 -19.38 4.48 30.76
CA ALA A 66 -19.32 3.04 30.48
C ALA A 66 -18.36 2.72 29.32
N ARG A 67 -18.30 3.60 28.30
CA ARG A 67 -17.40 3.46 27.16
C ARG A 67 -15.94 3.65 27.56
N GLN A 68 -15.64 4.66 28.37
CA GLN A 68 -14.30 4.89 28.90
C GLN A 68 -13.81 3.68 29.72
N SER A 69 -14.64 3.18 30.63
CA SER A 69 -14.31 1.98 31.43
C SER A 69 -14.07 0.74 30.57
N PHE A 70 -14.76 0.64 29.43
CA PHE A 70 -14.54 -0.42 28.45
C PHE A 70 -13.23 -0.24 27.67
N GLU A 71 -12.92 0.98 27.25
CA GLU A 71 -11.68 1.33 26.55
C GLU A 71 -10.46 1.06 27.42
N GLU A 72 -10.49 1.39 28.72
CA GLU A 72 -9.42 1.06 29.67
C GLU A 72 -9.17 -0.46 29.77
N LYS A 73 -10.23 -1.27 29.81
CA LYS A 73 -10.13 -2.74 29.81
C LYS A 73 -9.57 -3.27 28.49
N LEU A 74 -9.95 -2.64 27.38
CA LEU A 74 -9.49 -3.02 26.05
C LEU A 74 -8.02 -2.70 25.87
N ASP A 75 -7.57 -1.54 26.36
CA ASP A 75 -6.16 -1.14 26.37
C ASP A 75 -5.33 -2.10 27.21
N ALA A 76 -5.78 -2.42 28.43
CA ALA A 76 -5.11 -3.40 29.28
C ALA A 76 -4.99 -4.79 28.63
N TYR A 77 -6.00 -5.21 27.87
CA TYR A 77 -5.94 -6.44 27.08
C TYR A 77 -4.86 -6.36 25.99
N TRP A 78 -4.79 -5.26 25.24
CA TRP A 78 -3.78 -5.10 24.18
C TRP A 78 -2.36 -4.97 24.73
N ASP A 79 -2.19 -4.32 25.88
CA ASP A 79 -0.92 -4.27 26.59
C ASP A 79 -0.45 -5.68 27.00
N ALA A 80 -1.35 -6.52 27.52
CA ALA A 80 -1.03 -7.90 27.83
C ALA A 80 -0.59 -8.69 26.58
N VAL A 81 -1.26 -8.47 25.44
CA VAL A 81 -0.88 -9.08 24.16
C VAL A 81 0.53 -8.64 23.73
N GLU A 82 0.85 -7.35 23.81
CA GLU A 82 2.16 -6.82 23.40
C GLU A 82 3.29 -7.24 24.36
N GLN A 83 3.01 -7.33 25.66
CA GLN A 83 3.95 -7.89 26.64
C GLN A 83 4.29 -9.35 26.32
N LYS A 84 3.27 -10.18 26.04
CA LYS A 84 3.48 -11.57 25.62
C LYS A 84 4.25 -11.65 24.29
N ARG A 85 3.98 -10.74 23.35
CA ARG A 85 4.73 -10.64 22.07
C ARG A 85 6.20 -10.32 22.31
N THR A 86 6.50 -9.37 23.17
CA THR A 86 7.86 -8.99 23.55
C THR A 86 8.60 -10.15 24.22
N LEU A 87 7.92 -10.89 25.11
CA LEU A 87 8.46 -12.11 25.72
C LEU A 87 8.82 -13.17 24.66
N ARG A 88 7.91 -13.45 23.72
CA ARG A 88 8.18 -14.39 22.60
C ARG A 88 9.35 -13.93 21.73
N LYS A 89 9.50 -12.62 21.49
CA LYS A 89 10.66 -12.06 20.77
C LYS A 89 11.97 -12.36 21.51
N ARG A 90 12.00 -12.19 22.84
CA ARG A 90 13.17 -12.50 23.68
C ARG A 90 13.47 -14.00 23.73
N LYS A 91 12.45 -14.85 23.87
CA LYS A 91 12.60 -16.32 23.83
C LYS A 91 13.17 -16.79 22.48
N ARG A 92 12.64 -16.26 21.38
CA ARG A 92 13.12 -16.55 20.01
C ARG A 92 14.59 -16.21 19.83
N ALA A 93 15.04 -15.08 20.39
CA ALA A 93 16.45 -14.68 20.31
C ALA A 93 17.40 -15.63 21.07
N LYS A 94 16.87 -16.50 21.93
CA LYS A 94 17.61 -17.47 22.75
C LYS A 94 17.27 -18.92 22.38
N ASP A 95 16.57 -19.15 21.27
CA ASP A 95 16.07 -20.47 20.84
C ASP A 95 15.29 -21.23 21.92
N ILE A 96 14.57 -20.50 22.78
CA ILE A 96 13.71 -21.10 23.82
C ILE A 96 12.33 -21.42 23.20
N PRO A 97 11.83 -22.66 23.33
CA PRO A 97 10.50 -23.04 22.84
C PRO A 97 9.37 -22.23 23.45
N PHE A 98 8.27 -22.11 22.70
CA PHE A 98 7.06 -21.44 23.16
C PHE A 98 6.08 -22.44 23.76
N SER A 99 5.23 -21.93 24.64
CA SER A 99 4.14 -22.68 25.27
C SER A 99 2.84 -21.88 25.17
N ALA A 100 1.71 -22.51 25.48
CA ALA A 100 0.41 -21.83 25.54
C ALA A 100 0.45 -20.59 26.47
N ASN A 101 1.24 -20.64 27.54
CA ASN A 101 1.41 -19.53 28.51
C ASN A 101 2.10 -18.30 27.91
N ASP A 102 2.75 -18.43 26.75
CA ASP A 102 3.35 -17.33 26.03
C ASP A 102 2.33 -16.55 25.18
N TYR A 103 1.06 -16.94 25.18
CA TYR A 103 -0.02 -16.28 24.43
C TYR A 103 -1.13 -15.81 25.37
N VAL A 104 -1.92 -14.84 24.89
CA VAL A 104 -3.20 -14.47 25.51
C VAL A 104 -4.25 -15.35 24.87
N MET A 105 -4.84 -16.26 25.66
CA MET A 105 -5.84 -17.23 25.17
C MET A 105 -7.29 -16.74 25.36
N SER A 106 -7.48 -15.62 26.05
CA SER A 106 -8.79 -14.96 26.15
C SER A 106 -9.06 -14.11 24.91
N PHE A 107 -10.34 -13.92 24.61
CA PHE A 107 -10.77 -12.93 23.63
C PHE A 107 -10.70 -11.50 24.22
N PRO A 108 -10.60 -10.46 23.36
CA PRO A 108 -10.76 -9.09 23.80
C PRO A 108 -12.10 -8.90 24.53
N PRO A 109 -12.16 -8.00 25.53
CA PRO A 109 -13.41 -7.72 26.22
C PRO A 109 -14.49 -7.27 25.23
N ARG A 110 -15.74 -7.65 25.50
CA ARG A 110 -16.91 -7.18 24.72
C ARG A 110 -17.59 -6.03 25.46
N TYR A 111 -18.01 -5.01 24.72
CA TYR A 111 -18.75 -3.89 25.26
C TYR A 111 -20.14 -4.36 25.73
N GLN A 112 -20.45 -4.11 27.00
CA GLN A 112 -21.71 -4.50 27.68
C GLN A 112 -22.43 -3.29 28.28
N GLY A 113 -21.91 -2.08 28.04
CA GLY A 113 -22.54 -0.84 28.50
C GLY A 113 -23.78 -0.49 27.69
N PRO A 114 -24.51 0.57 28.10
CA PRO A 114 -25.68 1.03 27.37
C PRO A 114 -25.29 1.47 25.95
N SER A 115 -26.24 1.45 25.02
CA SER A 115 -26.08 2.01 23.68
C SER A 115 -26.76 3.38 23.59
N LEU A 116 -26.22 4.29 22.78
CA LEU A 116 -26.93 5.53 22.44
C LEU A 116 -28.20 5.21 21.65
N SER A 117 -29.27 5.97 21.90
CA SER A 117 -30.49 5.90 21.07
C SER A 117 -30.19 6.30 19.63
N GLY A 118 -30.99 5.86 18.65
CA GLY A 118 -30.73 6.13 17.23
C GLY A 118 -30.62 7.63 16.90
N ALA A 119 -31.45 8.46 17.54
CA ALA A 119 -31.40 9.92 17.37
C ALA A 119 -30.13 10.53 17.97
N LEU A 120 -29.77 10.15 19.20
CA LEU A 120 -28.57 10.64 19.89
C LEU A 120 -27.28 10.15 19.21
N ALA A 121 -27.24 8.89 18.77
CA ALA A 121 -26.14 8.34 17.98
C ALA A 121 -25.95 9.12 16.67
N SER A 122 -27.04 9.53 16.01
CA SER A 122 -26.99 10.35 14.80
C SER A 122 -26.46 11.76 15.08
N LYS A 123 -26.89 12.42 16.17
CA LYS A 123 -26.36 13.72 16.61
C LYS A 123 -24.86 13.63 16.90
N TYR A 124 -24.45 12.62 17.67
CA TYR A 124 -23.04 12.38 18.01
C TYR A 124 -22.20 12.06 16.77
N GLY A 125 -22.73 11.26 15.83
CA GLY A 125 -22.07 10.97 14.56
C GLY A 125 -21.84 12.22 13.71
N ARG A 126 -22.81 13.14 13.64
CA ARG A 126 -22.63 14.44 12.96
C ARG A 126 -21.54 15.29 13.62
N PHE A 127 -21.54 15.36 14.95
CA PHE A 127 -20.49 16.05 15.71
C PHE A 127 -19.10 15.47 15.40
N LEU A 128 -18.94 14.14 15.41
CA LEU A 128 -17.68 13.48 15.06
C LEU A 128 -17.26 13.77 13.61
N ASN A 129 -18.20 13.78 12.67
CA ASN A 129 -17.89 14.10 11.27
C ASN A 129 -17.43 15.56 11.12
N ALA A 130 -18.11 16.52 11.77
CA ALA A 130 -17.71 17.93 11.78
C ALA A 130 -16.31 18.13 12.41
N GLN A 131 -15.97 17.38 13.46
CA GLN A 131 -14.62 17.38 14.02
C GLN A 131 -13.56 16.80 13.05
N ARG A 132 -13.89 15.72 12.32
CA ARG A 132 -12.98 15.16 11.31
C ARG A 132 -12.80 16.08 10.10
N GLU A 133 -13.86 16.76 9.68
CA GLU A 133 -13.83 17.71 8.56
C GLU A 133 -13.05 18.99 8.88
N SER A 134 -13.10 19.44 10.14
CA SER A 134 -12.34 20.61 10.60
C SER A 134 -10.86 20.33 10.83
N ASN A 135 -10.50 19.09 11.17
CA ASN A 135 -9.13 18.60 11.22
C ASN A 135 -8.93 17.42 10.26
N PRO A 136 -8.96 17.66 8.94
CA PRO A 136 -8.73 16.59 7.98
C PRO A 136 -7.30 16.11 8.19
N SER A 137 -7.13 14.91 8.75
CA SER A 137 -5.86 14.21 8.64
C SER A 137 -5.56 14.14 7.14
N PRO A 138 -4.42 14.66 6.66
CA PRO A 138 -4.12 14.61 5.24
C PRO A 138 -4.25 13.16 4.79
N SER A 139 -5.18 12.91 3.88
CA SER A 139 -5.33 11.61 3.23
C SER A 139 -3.98 11.34 2.58
N ARG A 140 -3.14 10.53 3.23
CA ARG A 140 -1.88 10.12 2.63
C ARG A 140 -2.27 9.18 1.50
N GLU A 141 -2.36 9.73 0.30
CA GLU A 141 -2.65 8.95 -0.88
C GLU A 141 -1.61 7.84 -0.96
N LEU A 142 -2.10 6.60 -0.97
CA LEU A 142 -1.22 5.45 -0.97
C LEU A 142 -0.53 5.38 -2.33
N ALA A 143 0.78 5.10 -2.30
CA ALA A 143 1.53 4.90 -3.51
C ALA A 143 0.90 3.78 -4.35
N THR A 144 0.73 4.06 -5.62
CA THR A 144 0.18 3.16 -6.62
C THR A 144 1.29 2.50 -7.44
N ILE A 145 0.95 1.49 -8.23
CA ILE A 145 1.89 0.85 -9.17
C ILE A 145 2.64 1.87 -10.05
N PRO A 146 1.98 2.87 -10.68
CA PRO A 146 2.66 3.95 -11.38
C PRO A 146 3.75 4.66 -10.54
N ASP A 147 3.47 4.96 -9.27
CA ASP A 147 4.44 5.63 -8.39
C ASP A 147 5.65 4.74 -8.10
N TYR A 148 5.42 3.45 -7.83
CA TYR A 148 6.50 2.48 -7.63
C TYR A 148 7.36 2.33 -8.89
N LEU A 149 6.75 2.26 -10.08
CA LEU A 149 7.45 2.18 -11.37
C LEU A 149 8.26 3.44 -11.66
N ALA A 150 7.71 4.62 -11.38
CA ALA A 150 8.43 5.89 -11.53
C ALA A 150 9.66 5.94 -10.60
N ALA A 151 9.51 5.51 -9.35
CA ALA A 151 10.61 5.44 -8.39
C ALA A 151 11.69 4.44 -8.82
N ALA A 152 11.31 3.24 -9.30
CA ALA A 152 12.23 2.22 -9.81
C ALA A 152 13.06 2.74 -10.99
N LYS A 153 12.40 3.39 -11.95
CA LYS A 153 13.07 3.99 -13.10
C LYS A 153 14.02 5.10 -12.68
N ARG A 154 13.58 5.99 -11.77
CA ARG A 154 14.39 7.14 -11.32
C ARG A 154 15.63 6.74 -10.51
N VAL A 155 15.49 5.80 -9.58
CA VAL A 155 16.58 5.47 -8.62
C VAL A 155 17.51 4.38 -9.17
N TYR A 156 16.96 3.41 -9.90
CA TYR A 156 17.68 2.22 -10.33
C TYR A 156 17.79 2.07 -11.85
N ASN A 157 17.19 2.97 -12.63
CA ASN A 157 17.01 2.78 -14.08
C ASN A 157 16.42 1.40 -14.40
N PHE A 158 15.44 1.00 -13.58
CA PHE A 158 14.83 -0.31 -13.65
C PHE A 158 13.38 -0.22 -14.08
N THR A 159 13.05 -0.99 -15.11
CA THR A 159 11.68 -1.24 -15.54
C THR A 159 11.45 -2.74 -15.47
N PRO A 160 10.56 -3.25 -14.61
CA PRO A 160 10.26 -4.67 -14.52
C PRO A 160 9.80 -5.23 -15.87
N GLU A 161 10.31 -6.41 -16.24
CA GLU A 161 9.81 -7.13 -17.40
C GLU A 161 8.42 -7.68 -17.08
N ARG A 162 7.41 -7.25 -17.82
CA ARG A 162 6.04 -7.75 -17.67
C ARG A 162 5.85 -8.98 -18.56
N VAL A 163 5.42 -10.08 -17.96
CA VAL A 163 5.06 -11.31 -18.67
C VAL A 163 3.55 -11.55 -18.60
N SER A 164 3.04 -12.49 -19.40
CA SER A 164 1.64 -12.90 -19.30
C SER A 164 1.36 -13.53 -17.93
N GLU A 165 0.11 -13.44 -17.47
CA GLU A 165 -0.32 -14.05 -16.21
C GLU A 165 -0.04 -15.56 -16.19
N LYS A 166 -0.26 -16.25 -17.32
CA LYS A 166 0.03 -17.69 -17.47
C LYS A 166 1.51 -17.97 -17.24
N GLU A 167 2.39 -17.20 -17.88
CA GLU A 167 3.84 -17.36 -17.76
C GLU A 167 4.31 -17.07 -16.32
N PHE A 168 3.77 -16.03 -15.69
CA PHE A 168 4.10 -15.72 -14.30
C PHE A 168 3.69 -16.86 -13.36
N LYS A 169 2.47 -17.42 -13.51
CA LYS A 169 2.01 -18.56 -12.72
C LYS A 169 2.91 -19.79 -12.87
N LEU A 170 3.34 -20.09 -14.10
CA LEU A 170 4.26 -21.21 -14.36
C LEU A 170 5.60 -21.01 -13.63
N ARG A 171 6.19 -19.82 -13.74
CA ARG A 171 7.45 -19.49 -13.05
C ARG A 171 7.27 -19.52 -11.54
N TYR A 172 6.17 -18.97 -11.03
CA TYR A 172 5.87 -18.97 -9.60
C TYR A 172 5.66 -20.37 -9.04
N ALA A 173 4.95 -21.24 -9.77
CA ALA A 173 4.79 -22.64 -9.40
C ALA A 173 6.12 -23.39 -9.37
N ALA A 174 7.00 -23.16 -10.36
CA ALA A 174 8.33 -23.76 -10.40
C ALA A 174 9.20 -23.29 -9.22
N GLU A 175 9.20 -22.00 -8.90
CA GLU A 175 9.92 -21.47 -7.74
C GLU A 175 9.37 -22.03 -6.42
N ALA A 176 8.04 -22.09 -6.27
CA ALA A 176 7.41 -22.65 -5.08
C ALA A 176 7.74 -24.15 -4.91
N GLN A 177 7.71 -24.92 -6.00
CA GLN A 177 8.08 -26.33 -6.00
C GLN A 177 9.55 -26.52 -5.62
N ALA A 178 10.47 -25.71 -6.17
CA ALA A 178 11.89 -25.76 -5.85
C ALA A 178 12.18 -25.45 -4.37
N LEU A 179 11.31 -24.67 -3.72
CA LEU A 179 11.37 -24.38 -2.29
C LEU A 179 10.68 -25.44 -1.40
N GLY A 180 10.14 -26.50 -1.99
CA GLY A 180 9.44 -27.58 -1.28
C GLY A 180 8.04 -27.22 -0.79
N LEU A 181 7.42 -26.17 -1.34
CA LEU A 181 6.05 -25.81 -1.02
C LEU A 181 5.08 -26.75 -1.74
N SER A 182 4.08 -27.26 -1.01
CA SER A 182 3.04 -28.10 -1.61
C SER A 182 2.04 -27.26 -2.40
N LYS A 183 1.44 -27.88 -3.43
CA LYS A 183 0.34 -27.29 -4.21
C LYS A 183 -0.77 -26.73 -3.31
N ALA A 184 -1.14 -27.49 -2.27
CA ALA A 184 -2.20 -27.10 -1.35
C ALA A 184 -1.86 -25.81 -0.59
N GLN A 185 -0.62 -25.67 -0.11
CA GLN A 185 -0.18 -24.44 0.59
C GLN A 185 -0.24 -23.23 -0.35
N VAL A 186 0.32 -23.35 -1.54
CA VAL A 186 0.39 -22.25 -2.52
C VAL A 186 -1.00 -21.80 -2.96
N VAL A 187 -1.87 -22.75 -3.33
CA VAL A 187 -3.22 -22.43 -3.82
C VAL A 187 -4.11 -21.88 -2.71
N ARG A 188 -4.02 -22.40 -1.48
CA ARG A 188 -4.82 -21.90 -0.35
C ARG A 188 -4.46 -20.47 0.01
N VAL A 189 -3.18 -20.11 0.04
CA VAL A 189 -2.76 -18.72 0.27
C VAL A 189 -3.26 -17.82 -0.86
N TYR A 190 -3.07 -18.21 -2.12
CA TYR A 190 -3.58 -17.43 -3.26
C TYR A 190 -5.10 -17.21 -3.19
N ALA A 191 -5.87 -18.25 -2.86
CA ALA A 191 -7.32 -18.17 -2.72
C ALA A 191 -7.73 -17.27 -1.54
N LEU A 192 -7.03 -17.37 -0.40
CA LEU A 192 -7.27 -16.53 0.77
C LEU A 192 -7.01 -15.05 0.48
N GLU A 193 -5.86 -14.74 -0.13
CA GLU A 193 -5.39 -13.37 -0.30
C GLU A 193 -6.11 -12.63 -1.45
N THR A 194 -6.56 -13.36 -2.47
CA THR A 194 -7.09 -12.73 -3.70
C THR A 194 -8.50 -13.17 -4.08
N GLY A 195 -9.14 -14.03 -3.27
CA GLY A 195 -10.40 -14.68 -3.64
C GLY A 195 -10.28 -15.59 -4.86
N GLY A 196 -9.05 -15.94 -5.28
CA GLY A 196 -8.77 -16.78 -6.44
C GLY A 196 -8.74 -16.03 -7.79
N VAL A 197 -8.95 -14.71 -7.81
CA VAL A 197 -9.06 -13.90 -9.04
C VAL A 197 -7.95 -12.87 -9.24
N GLY A 198 -6.98 -12.79 -8.32
CA GLY A 198 -5.88 -11.83 -8.40
C GLY A 198 -4.85 -12.15 -9.48
N THR A 199 -4.27 -11.11 -10.08
CA THR A 199 -3.08 -11.22 -10.95
C THR A 199 -1.80 -10.88 -10.18
N TYR A 200 -0.64 -11.23 -10.72
CA TYR A 200 0.64 -10.97 -10.03
C TYR A 200 0.94 -9.49 -9.79
N ASP A 201 0.28 -8.61 -10.55
CA ASP A 201 0.39 -7.15 -10.47
C ASP A 201 -0.84 -6.47 -9.85
N THR A 202 -1.78 -7.22 -9.27
CA THR A 202 -2.94 -6.60 -8.63
C THR A 202 -2.53 -5.98 -7.30
N GLN A 203 -2.81 -4.69 -7.15
CA GLN A 203 -2.71 -3.97 -5.88
C GLN A 203 -4.04 -4.05 -5.11
N ALA A 204 -3.97 -4.22 -3.79
CA ALA A 204 -5.14 -4.23 -2.91
C ALA A 204 -6.07 -3.02 -3.15
N GLY A 205 -7.36 -3.30 -3.32
CA GLY A 205 -8.39 -2.27 -3.59
C GLY A 205 -8.57 -1.91 -5.07
N ILE A 206 -7.70 -2.43 -5.96
CA ILE A 206 -7.86 -2.34 -7.41
C ILE A 206 -8.41 -3.65 -7.95
N HIS A 207 -9.48 -3.57 -8.74
CA HIS A 207 -10.08 -4.75 -9.36
C HIS A 207 -9.09 -5.38 -10.36
N PRO A 208 -8.77 -6.69 -10.28
CA PRO A 208 -7.69 -7.32 -11.04
C PRO A 208 -7.86 -7.22 -12.57
N ILE A 209 -9.10 -7.39 -13.05
CA ILE A 209 -9.44 -7.36 -14.49
C ILE A 209 -9.80 -5.93 -14.96
N LYS A 210 -10.78 -5.28 -14.30
CA LYS A 210 -11.29 -3.96 -14.71
C LYS A 210 -10.31 -2.82 -14.44
N LYS A 211 -9.30 -3.03 -13.58
CA LYS A 211 -8.32 -2.02 -13.12
C LYS A 211 -8.97 -0.76 -12.54
N THR A 212 -10.19 -0.88 -12.00
CA THR A 212 -10.94 0.18 -11.32
C THR A 212 -10.82 0.04 -9.80
N GLY A 213 -11.05 1.14 -9.07
CA GLY A 213 -10.99 1.18 -7.61
C GLY A 213 -9.92 2.14 -7.11
N ARG A 214 -9.66 2.11 -5.81
CA ARG A 214 -8.62 2.93 -5.15
C ARG A 214 -7.72 2.00 -4.35
N ALA A 215 -6.41 2.26 -4.40
CA ALA A 215 -5.46 1.55 -3.56
C ALA A 215 -5.82 1.73 -2.07
N ILE A 216 -5.99 0.62 -1.36
CA ILE A 216 -6.25 0.61 0.10
C ILE A 216 -5.07 0.09 0.90
N SER A 217 -4.07 -0.49 0.22
CA SER A 217 -2.83 -0.98 0.81
C SER A 217 -1.69 -0.98 -0.22
N SER A 218 -0.44 -1.03 0.24
CA SER A 218 0.73 -1.28 -0.61
C SER A 218 0.81 -2.74 -1.08
N ALA A 219 -0.07 -3.61 -0.59
CA ALA A 219 -0.11 -5.03 -0.94
C ALA A 219 -0.24 -5.29 -2.44
N ILE A 220 0.69 -6.07 -3.02
CA ILE A 220 0.69 -6.48 -4.43
C ILE A 220 0.88 -8.00 -4.59
N GLY A 221 0.25 -8.57 -5.61
CA GLY A 221 0.52 -9.93 -6.09
C GLY A 221 -0.27 -11.03 -5.37
N TYR A 222 0.11 -12.29 -5.59
CA TYR A 222 -0.68 -13.44 -5.14
C TYR A 222 -0.77 -13.57 -3.62
N GLY A 223 0.30 -13.18 -2.92
CA GLY A 223 0.35 -13.17 -1.46
C GLY A 223 0.04 -11.80 -0.84
N GLN A 224 -0.43 -10.82 -1.65
CA GLN A 224 -0.71 -9.45 -1.21
C GLN A 224 0.43 -8.85 -0.36
N LEU A 225 1.67 -8.93 -0.88
CA LEU A 225 2.88 -8.51 -0.17
C LEU A 225 2.92 -6.99 -0.04
N LEU A 226 3.05 -6.48 1.18
CA LEU A 226 3.28 -5.06 1.42
C LEU A 226 4.65 -4.63 0.90
N ASP A 227 4.80 -3.36 0.59
CA ASP A 227 6.08 -2.73 0.26
C ASP A 227 7.21 -3.08 1.25
N ALA A 228 6.93 -2.99 2.55
CA ALA A 228 7.87 -3.39 3.61
C ALA A 228 8.23 -4.88 3.57
N ASN A 229 7.34 -5.75 3.08
CA ASN A 229 7.67 -7.18 2.90
C ASN A 229 8.72 -7.37 1.81
N SER A 230 8.66 -6.62 0.70
CA SER A 230 9.68 -6.71 -0.35
C SER A 230 11.05 -6.28 0.15
N ILE A 231 11.14 -5.24 0.98
CA ILE A 231 12.40 -4.80 1.59
C ILE A 231 12.94 -5.91 2.50
N ASN A 232 12.07 -6.42 3.38
CA ASN A 232 12.41 -7.46 4.35
C ASN A 232 12.89 -8.75 3.69
N GLU A 233 12.20 -9.24 2.66
CA GLU A 233 12.61 -10.45 1.94
C GLU A 233 13.87 -10.21 1.11
N LEU A 234 14.09 -9.03 0.54
CA LEU A 234 15.34 -8.74 -0.15
C LEU A 234 16.52 -8.68 0.83
N ALA A 235 16.35 -8.08 2.02
CA ALA A 235 17.37 -8.06 3.05
C ALA A 235 17.73 -9.47 3.53
N ARG A 236 16.72 -10.33 3.76
CA ARG A 236 16.90 -11.70 4.23
C ARG A 236 17.43 -12.66 3.16
N SER A 237 16.84 -12.62 1.96
CA SER A 237 17.00 -13.65 0.93
C SER A 237 17.66 -13.15 -0.36
N GLY A 238 18.14 -11.90 -0.38
CA GLY A 238 18.71 -11.26 -1.58
C GLY A 238 19.87 -12.02 -2.20
N GLN A 239 20.76 -12.62 -1.38
CA GLN A 239 21.85 -13.45 -1.89
C GLN A 239 21.33 -14.69 -2.64
N THR A 240 20.21 -15.27 -2.19
CA THR A 240 19.54 -16.37 -2.90
C THR A 240 18.96 -15.90 -4.22
N PHE A 241 18.29 -14.75 -4.27
CA PHE A 241 17.79 -14.19 -5.53
C PHE A 241 18.91 -13.89 -6.53
N ILE A 242 20.02 -13.32 -6.06
CA ILE A 242 21.22 -13.07 -6.88
C ILE A 242 21.77 -14.38 -7.45
N ARG A 243 21.89 -15.43 -6.63
CA ARG A 243 22.36 -16.75 -7.07
C ARG A 243 21.44 -17.36 -8.13
N LEU A 244 20.12 -17.37 -7.89
CA LEU A 244 19.13 -17.93 -8.82
C LEU A 244 19.13 -17.18 -10.16
N LEU A 245 19.16 -15.85 -10.11
CA LEU A 245 19.20 -15.03 -11.32
C LEU A 245 20.53 -15.17 -12.08
N THR A 246 21.64 -15.37 -11.37
CA THR A 246 22.96 -15.68 -11.96
C THR A 246 22.93 -17.02 -12.67
N ALA A 247 22.34 -18.06 -12.06
CA ALA A 247 22.17 -19.37 -12.71
C ALA A 247 21.33 -19.24 -13.99
N ARG A 248 20.22 -18.48 -13.94
CA ARG A 248 19.40 -18.19 -15.13
C ARG A 248 20.19 -17.44 -16.20
N TYR A 249 21.06 -16.48 -15.83
CA TYR A 249 21.92 -15.76 -16.77
C TYR A 249 22.88 -16.69 -17.53
N HIS A 250 23.42 -17.70 -16.83
CA HIS A 250 24.34 -18.68 -17.41
C HIS A 250 23.67 -19.81 -18.20
N ASP A 251 22.33 -19.86 -18.29
CA ASP A 251 21.64 -20.87 -19.09
C ASP A 251 22.10 -20.78 -20.56
N PRO A 252 22.64 -21.86 -21.15
CA PRO A 252 23.15 -21.86 -22.51
C PRO A 252 22.05 -21.62 -23.55
N ARG A 253 20.78 -21.86 -23.21
CA ARG A 253 19.62 -21.66 -24.10
C ARG A 253 19.23 -20.19 -24.23
N ASN A 254 19.82 -19.29 -23.45
CA ASN A 254 19.50 -17.87 -23.53
C ASN A 254 20.00 -17.24 -24.84
N SER A 255 19.09 -16.54 -25.52
CA SER A 255 19.45 -15.64 -26.62
C SER A 255 20.35 -14.49 -26.13
N PRO A 256 21.11 -13.83 -27.03
CA PRO A 256 21.91 -12.66 -26.67
C PRO A 256 21.10 -11.55 -26.00
N ALA A 257 19.89 -11.27 -26.49
CA ALA A 257 18.98 -10.28 -25.89
C ALA A 257 18.56 -10.68 -24.47
N ARG A 258 18.27 -11.96 -24.24
CA ARG A 258 17.91 -12.47 -22.92
C ARG A 258 19.07 -12.37 -21.92
N LYS A 259 20.29 -12.71 -22.36
CA LYS A 259 21.50 -12.52 -21.54
C LYS A 259 21.73 -11.06 -21.16
N ALA A 260 21.55 -10.12 -22.10
CA ALA A 260 21.67 -8.69 -21.83
C ALA A 260 20.64 -8.20 -20.80
N LEU A 261 19.38 -8.64 -20.93
CA LEU A 261 18.32 -8.33 -19.97
C LEU A 261 18.63 -8.88 -18.58
N LEU A 262 19.00 -10.17 -18.47
CA LEU A 262 19.34 -10.80 -17.19
C LEU A 262 20.56 -10.16 -16.53
N ARG A 263 21.56 -9.75 -17.32
CA ARG A 263 22.72 -8.99 -16.83
C ARG A 263 22.31 -7.66 -16.22
N HIS A 264 21.42 -6.91 -16.88
CA HIS A 264 20.87 -5.66 -16.34
C HIS A 264 20.10 -5.89 -15.04
N LYS A 265 19.18 -6.87 -15.04
CA LYS A 265 18.42 -7.24 -13.84
C LYS A 265 19.33 -7.63 -12.68
N LEU A 266 20.39 -8.39 -12.92
CA LEU A 266 21.35 -8.81 -11.91
C LEU A 266 22.11 -7.62 -11.31
N ALA A 267 22.52 -6.65 -12.14
CA ALA A 267 23.18 -5.44 -11.68
C ALA A 267 22.24 -4.59 -10.79
N VAL A 268 20.99 -4.42 -11.21
CA VAL A 268 19.96 -3.72 -10.43
C VAL A 268 19.68 -4.44 -9.11
N LEU A 269 19.48 -5.76 -9.14
CA LEU A 269 19.18 -6.56 -7.95
C LEU A 269 20.31 -6.48 -6.92
N LYS A 270 21.58 -6.52 -7.37
CA LYS A 270 22.74 -6.32 -6.50
C LYS A 270 22.76 -4.93 -5.88
N LYS A 271 22.45 -3.88 -6.66
CA LYS A 271 22.36 -2.49 -6.16
C LYS A 271 21.25 -2.34 -5.12
N MET A 272 20.06 -2.89 -5.40
CA MET A 272 18.93 -2.89 -4.46
C MET A 272 19.26 -3.65 -3.18
N TYR A 273 19.87 -4.83 -3.28
CA TYR A 273 20.28 -5.65 -2.13
C TYR A 273 21.31 -4.92 -1.26
N ALA A 274 22.28 -4.23 -1.86
CA ALA A 274 23.29 -3.47 -1.14
C ALA A 274 22.70 -2.40 -0.20
N ASN A 275 21.54 -1.82 -0.57
CA ASN A 275 20.86 -0.81 0.24
C ASN A 275 20.15 -1.38 1.48
N VAL A 276 19.81 -2.67 1.47
CA VAL A 276 18.95 -3.28 2.50
C VAL A 276 19.65 -4.35 3.34
N LYS A 277 20.76 -4.91 2.86
CA LYS A 277 21.48 -6.04 3.50
C LYS A 277 21.98 -5.77 4.94
N HIS A 278 22.16 -4.50 5.31
CA HIS A 278 22.64 -4.10 6.64
C HIS A 278 21.58 -3.40 7.47
N GLN A 279 20.33 -3.34 6.99
CA GLN A 279 19.26 -2.75 7.78
C GLN A 279 18.91 -3.64 8.97
N PRO A 280 18.65 -3.07 10.16
CA PRO A 280 18.10 -3.83 11.28
C PRO A 280 16.82 -4.57 10.86
N PHE A 281 16.70 -5.81 11.31
CA PHE A 281 15.56 -6.68 10.99
C PHE A 281 14.35 -6.35 11.88
N GLU A 282 13.93 -5.08 11.85
CA GLU A 282 12.85 -4.52 12.67
C GLU A 282 11.77 -3.93 11.77
N TRP A 283 10.51 -4.25 12.04
CA TRP A 283 9.38 -3.92 11.17
C TRP A 283 9.25 -2.41 10.87
N HIS A 284 9.47 -1.55 11.88
CA HIS A 284 9.38 -0.10 11.72
C HIS A 284 10.47 0.46 10.78
N VAL A 285 11.67 -0.14 10.79
CA VAL A 285 12.76 0.23 9.87
C VAL A 285 12.38 -0.10 8.43
N GLN A 286 11.83 -1.30 8.22
CA GLN A 286 11.41 -1.75 6.89
C GLN A 286 10.26 -0.90 6.35
N GLN A 287 9.28 -0.56 7.19
CA GLN A 287 8.19 0.36 6.81
C GLN A 287 8.67 1.76 6.49
N ALA A 288 9.62 2.31 7.26
CA ALA A 288 10.16 3.63 7.00
C ALA A 288 10.92 3.65 5.67
N TYR A 289 11.76 2.63 5.42
CA TYR A 289 12.54 2.53 4.20
C TYR A 289 11.67 2.28 2.96
N ALA A 290 10.61 1.46 3.08
CA ALA A 290 9.68 1.17 1.99
C ALA A 290 9.00 2.44 1.42
N LYS A 291 8.75 3.44 2.27
CA LYS A 291 8.17 4.73 1.90
C LYS A 291 9.16 5.68 1.21
N THR A 292 10.45 5.36 1.20
CA THR A 292 11.44 6.11 0.42
C THR A 292 11.35 5.73 -1.05
N GLN A 293 11.85 6.59 -1.92
CA GLN A 293 11.86 6.32 -3.36
C GLN A 293 12.75 5.11 -3.72
N ALA A 294 13.80 4.87 -2.93
CA ALA A 294 14.63 3.68 -3.07
C ALA A 294 13.88 2.40 -2.65
N GLY A 295 13.08 2.45 -1.58
CA GLY A 295 12.23 1.35 -1.14
C GLY A 295 11.07 1.06 -2.09
N MET A 296 10.39 2.12 -2.55
CA MET A 296 9.36 2.05 -3.59
C MET A 296 9.88 1.36 -4.85
N GLY A 297 11.09 1.70 -5.28
CA GLY A 297 11.73 1.04 -6.42
C GLY A 297 11.97 -0.45 -6.21
N ILE A 298 12.33 -0.88 -4.98
CA ILE A 298 12.51 -2.31 -4.65
C ILE A 298 11.19 -3.07 -4.70
N HIS A 299 10.07 -2.44 -4.30
CA HIS A 299 8.77 -3.11 -4.31
C HIS A 299 8.36 -3.57 -5.72
N THR A 300 8.85 -2.89 -6.78
CA THR A 300 8.60 -3.30 -8.17
C THR A 300 9.21 -4.65 -8.55
N LEU A 301 10.16 -5.20 -7.77
CA LEU A 301 10.65 -6.57 -7.97
C LEU A 301 9.51 -7.59 -7.94
N ASN A 302 8.45 -7.31 -7.18
CA ASN A 302 7.29 -8.20 -7.02
C ASN A 302 6.53 -8.46 -8.33
N ILE A 303 6.63 -7.53 -9.30
CA ILE A 303 5.93 -7.59 -10.59
C ILE A 303 6.87 -7.83 -11.78
N ASP A 304 8.16 -8.09 -11.52
CA ASP A 304 9.10 -8.53 -12.56
C ASP A 304 8.89 -10.01 -12.88
N GLY A 305 8.90 -10.36 -14.16
CA GLY A 305 8.64 -11.72 -14.62
C GLY A 305 9.71 -12.76 -14.24
N ASP A 306 10.89 -12.35 -13.80
CA ASP A 306 11.92 -13.27 -13.31
C ASP A 306 12.04 -13.27 -11.80
N ILE A 307 12.12 -12.09 -11.21
CA ILE A 307 12.41 -11.89 -9.79
C ILE A 307 11.13 -11.99 -8.96
N GLY A 308 9.99 -11.55 -9.50
CA GLY A 308 8.69 -11.59 -8.82
C GLY A 308 8.28 -12.99 -8.38
N PRO A 309 8.34 -14.02 -9.25
CA PRO A 309 8.10 -15.41 -8.86
C PRO A 309 8.97 -15.88 -7.70
N MET A 310 10.28 -15.56 -7.73
CA MET A 310 11.21 -15.93 -6.65
C MET A 310 10.83 -15.25 -5.33
N LEU A 311 10.53 -13.95 -5.40
CA LEU A 311 10.22 -13.13 -4.23
C LEU A 311 8.91 -13.59 -3.57
N GLN A 312 7.84 -13.76 -4.36
CA GLN A 312 6.54 -14.20 -3.84
C GLN A 312 6.62 -15.61 -3.26
N ALA A 313 7.31 -16.54 -3.92
CA ALA A 313 7.43 -17.92 -3.43
C ALA A 313 8.30 -17.99 -2.16
N MET A 314 9.41 -17.26 -2.13
CA MET A 314 10.28 -17.17 -0.97
C MET A 314 9.55 -16.61 0.25
N LYS A 315 8.61 -15.66 0.06
CA LYS A 315 7.81 -15.14 1.17
C LYS A 315 7.00 -16.25 1.85
N LEU A 316 6.37 -17.12 1.07
CA LEU A 316 5.62 -18.25 1.60
C LEU A 316 6.52 -19.26 2.31
N LYS A 317 7.69 -19.56 1.73
CA LYS A 317 8.68 -20.44 2.34
C LYS A 317 9.15 -19.89 3.69
N THR A 318 9.48 -18.60 3.75
CA THR A 318 9.84 -17.91 4.98
C THR A 318 8.76 -18.03 6.06
N LEU A 319 7.47 -17.94 5.69
CA LEU A 319 6.36 -18.11 6.64
C LEU A 319 6.22 -19.56 7.13
N GLN A 320 6.36 -20.54 6.24
CA GLN A 320 6.37 -21.95 6.60
C GLN A 320 7.51 -22.28 7.57
N ASP A 321 8.74 -21.83 7.28
CA ASP A 321 9.90 -22.07 8.12
C ASP A 321 9.78 -21.41 9.48
N LEU A 322 9.16 -20.22 9.53
CA LEU A 322 8.86 -19.58 10.80
C LEU A 322 7.83 -20.37 11.59
N ALA A 323 6.79 -20.91 10.96
CA ALA A 323 5.77 -21.71 11.60
C ALA A 323 6.32 -23.03 12.16
N ALA A 324 7.25 -23.68 11.47
CA ALA A 324 7.88 -24.93 11.91
C ALA A 324 8.86 -24.76 13.09
N LYS A 325 9.31 -23.54 13.37
CA LYS A 325 10.22 -23.22 14.49
C LYS A 325 9.51 -22.85 15.79
N ASN A 326 8.21 -22.59 15.75
CA ASN A 326 7.41 -22.26 16.94
C ASN A 326 6.48 -23.42 17.28
#